data_AF-A0A4Y1QPZ4-F1
#
_entry.id   AF-A0A4Y1QPZ4-F1
#
_cell.length_a   1.000
_cell.length_b   1.000
_cell.length_c   1.000
_cell.angle_alpha   90.00
_cell.angle_beta   90.00
_cell.angle_gamma   90.00
#
_symmetry.space_group_name_H-M   'P 1'
#
loop_
_entity.id
_entity.type
_entity.pdbx_description
1 polymer ?
#
loop_
_entity_poly.entity_id
_entity_poly.type
_entity_poly.pdbx_seq_one_letter_code
_entity_poly.pdbx_strand_id
1 'polypeptide(L)'
;MPWIPVSAKWRNLRKICNSQLFATKVLDASQANRHLKVQELIADVHESVVKGDAVEIGRAAFKTTLDLMSRTVFSVDLADQNSERAREFKELVRSIMEEISKPNLADYFPVLKKIDPWGYGAV
;
A
#
# COMPACT_ATOMS: atom_id res chain seq x y z
N MET A 1 6.88 8.33 8.60
CA MET A 1 5.93 9.40 9.00
C MET A 1 5.01 8.98 10.14
N PRO A 2 4.26 7.86 10.04
CA PRO A 2 3.26 7.53 11.07
C PRO A 2 3.86 7.32 12.47
N TRP A 3 5.08 6.79 12.54
CA TRP A 3 5.76 6.46 13.80
C TRP A 3 6.83 7.48 14.24
N ILE A 4 6.91 8.65 13.59
CA ILE A 4 7.89 9.69 13.95
C ILE A 4 7.16 10.80 14.73
N PRO A 5 7.62 11.18 15.93
CA PRO A 5 7.06 12.31 16.66
C PRO A 5 7.10 13.61 15.83
N VAL A 6 6.14 14.50 16.10
CA VAL A 6 6.07 15.80 15.42
C VAL A 6 7.37 16.57 15.68
N SER A 7 8.14 16.75 14.62
CA SER A 7 9.50 17.28 14.64
C SER A 7 9.84 17.98 13.32
N ALA A 8 10.99 18.66 13.26
CA ALA A 8 11.46 19.24 11.99
C ALA A 8 11.59 18.17 10.88
N LYS A 9 12.10 16.98 11.22
CA LYS A 9 12.19 15.84 10.30
C LYS A 9 10.82 15.39 9.80
N TRP A 10 9.85 15.21 10.70
CA TRP A 10 8.48 14.85 10.32
C TRP A 10 7.84 15.91 9.40
N ARG A 11 7.99 17.20 9.75
CA ARG A 11 7.44 18.31 8.94
C ARG A 11 8.08 18.36 7.55
N ASN A 12 9.38 18.15 7.44
CA ASN A 12 10.08 18.13 6.16
C ASN A 12 9.61 16.97 5.27
N LEU A 13 9.49 15.77 5.82
CA LEU A 13 8.95 14.62 5.08
C LEU A 13 7.51 14.87 4.62
N ARG A 14 6.66 15.42 5.49
CA ARG A 14 5.28 15.78 5.14
C ARG A 14 5.23 16.81 4.02
N LYS A 15 6.09 17.83 4.07
CA LYS A 15 6.20 18.84 3.01
C LYS A 15 6.58 18.20 1.68
N ILE A 16 7.59 17.33 1.65
CA ILE A 16 8.01 16.61 0.43
C ILE A 16 6.86 15.78 -0.13
N CYS A 17 6.17 14.99 0.70
CA CYS A 17 5.02 14.21 0.25
C CYS A 17 3.96 15.10 -0.40
N ASN A 18 3.56 16.19 0.27
CA ASN A 18 2.49 17.05 -0.21
C ASN A 18 2.88 17.88 -1.45
N SER A 19 4.15 18.30 -1.55
CA SER A 19 4.57 19.21 -2.62
C SER A 19 5.21 18.52 -3.82
N GLN A 20 5.64 17.26 -3.69
CA GLN A 20 6.36 16.54 -4.75
C GLN A 20 5.69 15.23 -5.16
N LEU A 21 5.13 14.46 -4.22
CA LEU A 21 4.54 13.15 -4.52
C LEU A 21 3.03 13.23 -4.75
N PHE A 22 2.34 14.03 -3.94
CA PHE A 22 0.88 14.18 -3.96
C PHE A 22 0.45 15.61 -4.33
N ALA A 23 1.33 16.37 -4.96
CA ALA A 23 0.98 17.68 -5.49
C ALA A 23 -0.06 17.53 -6.60
N THR A 24 -0.98 18.50 -6.69
CA THR A 24 -2.06 18.49 -7.70
C THR A 24 -1.55 18.23 -9.10
N LYS A 25 -0.45 18.88 -9.52
CA LYS A 25 0.16 18.66 -10.83
C LYS A 25 0.58 17.20 -11.09
N VAL A 26 1.09 16.51 -10.07
CA VAL A 26 1.52 15.10 -10.17
C VAL A 26 0.29 14.19 -10.20
N LEU A 27 -0.74 14.52 -9.42
CA LEU A 27 -2.02 13.82 -9.46
C LEU A 27 -2.71 14.00 -10.82
N ASP A 28 -2.69 15.20 -11.40
CA ASP A 28 -3.27 15.45 -12.71
C ASP A 28 -2.51 14.72 -13.81
N ALA A 29 -1.17 14.74 -13.77
CA ALA A 29 -0.33 13.99 -14.71
C ALA A 29 -0.56 12.47 -14.63
N SER A 30 -0.96 11.94 -13.47
CA SER A 30 -1.27 10.53 -13.27
C SER A 30 -2.76 10.18 -13.46
N GLN A 31 -3.60 11.13 -13.88
CA GLN A 31 -5.05 10.91 -14.03
C GLN A 31 -5.36 9.79 -15.02
N ALA A 32 -4.67 9.74 -16.17
CA ALA A 32 -4.87 8.70 -17.17
C ALA A 32 -4.56 7.31 -16.60
N ASN A 33 -3.49 7.18 -15.81
CA ASN A 33 -3.14 5.93 -15.13
C ASN A 33 -4.20 5.50 -14.12
N ARG A 34 -4.75 6.44 -13.35
CA ARG A 34 -5.87 6.16 -12.44
C ARG A 34 -7.08 5.64 -13.20
N HIS A 35 -7.44 6.32 -14.29
CA HIS A 35 -8.58 5.92 -15.11
C HIS A 35 -8.39 4.50 -15.67
N LEU A 36 -7.23 4.19 -16.24
CA LEU A 36 -6.90 2.85 -16.73
C LEU A 36 -7.06 1.78 -15.64
N LYS A 37 -6.53 2.01 -14.44
CA LYS A 37 -6.63 1.03 -13.34
C LYS A 37 -8.06 0.82 -12.84
N VAL A 38 -8.90 1.84 -12.90
CA VAL A 38 -10.34 1.71 -12.61
C VAL A 38 -11.04 0.89 -13.71
N GLN A 39 -10.69 1.09 -14.98
CA GLN A 39 -11.24 0.28 -16.07
C GLN A 39 -10.83 -1.20 -15.96
N GLU A 40 -9.56 -1.48 -15.62
CA GLU A 40 -9.09 -2.84 -15.34
C GLU A 40 -9.86 -3.48 -14.19
N LEU A 41 -10.09 -2.75 -13.09
CA LEU A 41 -10.90 -3.24 -11.97
C LEU A 41 -12.34 -3.56 -12.40
N ILE A 42 -12.97 -2.70 -13.22
CA ILE A 42 -14.32 -2.94 -13.74
C ILE A 42 -14.34 -4.20 -14.62
N ALA A 43 -13.31 -4.39 -15.46
CA ALA A 43 -13.19 -5.58 -16.30
C ALA A 43 -13.02 -6.86 -15.47
N ASP A 44 -12.15 -6.85 -14.45
CA ASP A 44 -11.95 -7.98 -13.52
C ASP A 44 -13.27 -8.34 -12.79
N VAL A 45 -14.03 -7.33 -12.36
CA VAL A 45 -15.34 -7.52 -11.72
C VAL A 45 -16.36 -8.08 -12.71
N HIS A 46 -16.42 -7.55 -13.92
CA HIS A 46 -17.32 -8.04 -14.96
C HIS A 46 -17.02 -9.50 -15.33
N GLU A 47 -15.75 -9.89 -15.44
CA GLU A 47 -15.36 -11.28 -15.67
C GLU A 47 -15.86 -12.20 -14.56
N SER A 48 -15.76 -11.77 -13.30
CA SER A 48 -16.28 -12.52 -12.15
C SER A 48 -17.81 -12.70 -12.25
N VAL A 49 -18.53 -11.66 -12.66
CA VAL A 49 -19.99 -11.73 -12.89
C VAL A 49 -20.34 -12.75 -13.98
N VAL A 50 -19.63 -12.74 -15.11
CA VAL A 50 -19.86 -13.69 -16.22
C VAL A 50 -19.63 -15.13 -15.78
N LYS A 51 -18.65 -15.37 -14.91
CA LYS A 51 -18.36 -16.70 -14.34
C LYS A 51 -19.31 -17.12 -13.21
N GLY A 52 -20.05 -16.16 -12.64
CA GLY A 52 -20.87 -16.39 -11.44
C GLY A 52 -20.06 -16.46 -10.15
N ASP A 53 -18.83 -15.95 -10.15
CA ASP A 53 -17.91 -15.98 -9.01
C ASP A 53 -18.14 -14.80 -8.06
N ALA A 54 -17.91 -15.04 -6.77
CA ALA A 54 -17.93 -13.97 -5.76
C ALA A 54 -16.71 -13.05 -5.92
N VAL A 55 -16.93 -11.74 -5.91
CA VAL A 55 -15.85 -10.75 -5.90
C VAL A 55 -15.38 -10.50 -4.48
N GLU A 56 -14.11 -10.81 -4.21
CA GLU A 56 -13.48 -10.42 -2.95
C GLU A 56 -13.04 -8.94 -3.02
N ILE A 57 -13.92 -8.04 -2.58
CA ILE A 57 -13.73 -6.58 -2.67
C ILE A 57 -12.43 -6.12 -2.03
N GLY A 58 -12.05 -6.69 -0.88
CA GLY A 58 -10.82 -6.34 -0.17
C GLY A 58 -9.58 -6.58 -1.02
N ARG A 59 -9.42 -7.79 -1.56
CA ARG A 59 -8.33 -8.13 -2.49
C ARG A 59 -8.34 -7.27 -3.75
N ALA A 60 -9.50 -7.04 -4.35
CA ALA A 60 -9.62 -6.25 -5.56
C ALA A 60 -9.18 -4.79 -5.32
N ALA A 61 -9.72 -4.14 -4.27
CA ALA A 61 -9.34 -2.78 -3.89
C ALA A 61 -7.84 -2.68 -3.52
N PHE A 62 -7.31 -3.68 -2.82
CA PHE A 62 -5.89 -3.72 -2.45
C PHE A 62 -4.97 -3.82 -3.68
N LYS A 63 -5.27 -4.73 -4.62
CA LYS A 63 -4.52 -4.89 -5.89
C LYS A 63 -4.50 -3.57 -6.67
N THR A 64 -5.67 -2.98 -6.91
CA THR A 64 -5.80 -1.73 -7.66
C THR A 64 -5.06 -0.57 -6.98
N THR A 65 -5.15 -0.45 -5.65
CA THR A 65 -4.47 0.60 -4.90
C THR A 65 -2.96 0.44 -4.96
N LEU A 66 -2.46 -0.79 -4.78
CA LEU A 66 -1.04 -1.08 -4.80
C LEU A 66 -0.41 -0.79 -6.16
N ASP A 67 -1.05 -1.24 -7.26
CA ASP A 67 -0.60 -0.97 -8.63
C ASP A 67 -0.60 0.53 -8.95
N LEU A 68 -1.61 1.26 -8.46
CA LEU A 68 -1.67 2.70 -8.67
C LEU A 68 -0.55 3.43 -7.91
N MET A 69 -0.32 3.07 -6.66
CA MET A 69 0.74 3.66 -5.85
C MET A 69 2.12 3.35 -6.42
N SER A 70 2.35 2.11 -6.87
CA SER A 70 3.64 1.73 -7.44
C SER A 70 3.97 2.46 -8.73
N ARG A 71 2.99 2.62 -9.62
CA ARG A 71 3.15 3.40 -10.85
C ARG A 71 3.33 4.89 -10.56
N THR A 72 2.62 5.42 -9.57
CA THR A 72 2.70 6.86 -9.25
C THR A 72 4.01 7.23 -8.55
N VAL A 73 4.50 6.39 -7.63
CA VAL A 73 5.67 6.71 -6.79
C VAL A 73 6.97 6.18 -7.40
N PHE A 74 6.92 5.00 -8.03
CA PHE A 74 8.12 4.31 -8.52
C PHE A 74 8.15 4.13 -10.04
N SER A 75 7.09 4.52 -10.77
CA SER A 75 6.92 4.20 -12.19
C SER A 75 7.02 2.70 -12.49
N VAL A 76 6.70 1.85 -11.50
CA VAL A 76 6.71 0.39 -11.61
C VAL A 76 5.29 -0.12 -11.82
N ASP A 77 5.10 -0.92 -12.87
CA ASP A 77 3.85 -1.64 -13.10
C ASP A 77 3.84 -2.98 -12.37
N LEU A 78 3.01 -3.10 -11.33
CA LEU A 78 2.89 -4.33 -10.53
C LEU A 78 1.85 -5.32 -11.07
N ALA A 79 1.08 -4.91 -12.08
CA ALA A 79 0.16 -5.79 -12.79
C ALA A 79 0.89 -6.73 -13.77
N ASP A 80 2.12 -6.39 -14.15
CA ASP A 80 2.94 -7.21 -15.05
C ASP A 80 3.43 -8.47 -14.34
N GLN A 81 2.75 -9.57 -14.57
CA GLN A 81 3.09 -10.88 -14.01
C GLN A 81 4.40 -11.44 -14.56
N ASN A 82 4.94 -10.88 -15.66
CA ASN A 82 6.21 -11.31 -16.25
C ASN A 82 7.42 -10.59 -15.64
N SER A 83 7.20 -9.55 -14.83
CA SER A 83 8.26 -8.79 -14.19
C SER A 83 8.63 -9.40 -12.83
N GLU A 84 9.83 -9.99 -12.74
CA GLU A 84 10.37 -10.52 -11.48
C GLU A 84 10.39 -9.45 -10.38
N ARG A 85 10.86 -8.24 -10.71
CA ARG A 85 10.90 -7.12 -9.76
C ARG A 85 9.51 -6.71 -9.26
N ALA A 86 8.49 -6.79 -10.10
CA ALA A 86 7.12 -6.52 -9.68
C ALA A 86 6.62 -7.56 -8.68
N ARG A 87 6.90 -8.84 -8.94
CA ARG A 87 6.55 -9.94 -8.04
C ARG A 87 7.23 -9.79 -6.67
N GLU A 88 8.54 -9.56 -6.65
CA GLU A 88 9.30 -9.38 -5.40
C GLU A 88 8.78 -8.19 -4.59
N PHE A 89 8.52 -7.05 -5.24
CA PHE A 89 7.99 -5.87 -4.56
C PHE A 89 6.60 -6.14 -3.96
N LYS A 90 5.72 -6.83 -4.71
CA LYS A 90 4.39 -7.20 -4.22
C LYS A 90 4.45 -8.14 -3.02
N GLU A 91 5.34 -9.13 -3.04
CA GLU A 91 5.57 -10.05 -1.92
C GLU A 91 6.13 -9.34 -0.69
N LEU A 92 7.06 -8.39 -0.88
CA LEU A 92 7.59 -7.57 0.19
C LEU A 92 6.50 -6.71 0.83
N VAL A 93 5.71 -5.99 0.02
CA VAL A 93 4.62 -5.14 0.54
C VAL A 93 3.56 -5.98 1.26
N ARG A 94 3.20 -7.14 0.71
CA ARG A 94 2.28 -8.08 1.38
C ARG A 94 2.81 -8.51 2.74
N SER A 95 4.06 -8.94 2.81
CA SER A 95 4.71 -9.37 4.06
C SER A 95 4.73 -8.24 5.10
N ILE A 96 5.05 -7.02 4.69
CA ILE A 96 5.00 -5.83 5.56
C ILE A 96 3.58 -5.59 6.09
N MET A 97 2.55 -5.68 5.23
CA MET A 97 1.16 -5.47 5.64
C MET A 97 0.66 -6.56 6.59
N GLU A 98 1.06 -7.81 6.37
CA GLU A 98 0.76 -8.91 7.28
C GLU A 98 1.39 -8.70 8.65
N GLU A 99 2.62 -8.20 8.74
CA GLU A 99 3.23 -7.89 10.04
C GLU A 99 2.62 -6.66 10.71
N ILE A 100 2.38 -5.57 9.98
CA ILE A 100 1.81 -4.33 10.57
C ILE A 100 0.35 -4.51 11.00
N SER A 101 -0.40 -5.42 10.37
CA SER A 101 -1.80 -5.69 10.74
C SER A 101 -1.94 -6.60 11.96
N LYS A 102 -0.88 -7.28 12.39
CA LYS A 102 -0.90 -8.07 13.62
C LYS A 102 -0.92 -7.13 14.83
N PRO A 103 -1.86 -7.33 15.78
CA PRO A 103 -1.87 -6.55 17.00
C PRO A 103 -0.63 -6.86 17.84
N ASN A 104 0.18 -5.85 18.11
CA ASN A 104 1.29 -5.98 19.04
C ASN A 104 0.77 -5.96 20.48
N LEU A 105 0.75 -7.13 21.11
CA LEU A 105 0.28 -7.31 22.50
C LEU A 105 1.02 -6.42 23.51
N ALA A 106 2.27 -6.05 23.25
CA ALA A 106 3.05 -5.16 24.12
C ALA A 106 2.54 -3.72 24.12
N ASP A 107 1.79 -3.31 23.09
CA ASP A 107 1.16 -1.99 23.03
C ASP A 107 -0.11 -1.92 23.89
N TYR A 108 -0.77 -3.06 24.12
CA TYR A 108 -1.97 -3.19 24.95
C TYR A 108 -1.66 -3.56 26.41
N PHE A 109 -0.59 -4.34 26.64
CA PHE A 109 -0.20 -4.84 27.95
C PHE A 109 1.23 -4.39 28.29
N PRO A 110 1.41 -3.30 29.05
CA PRO A 110 2.72 -2.74 29.36
C PRO A 110 3.71 -3.72 30.02
N VAL A 111 3.20 -4.74 30.71
CA VAL A 111 4.00 -5.81 31.32
C VAL A 111 4.75 -6.63 30.25
N LEU A 112 4.17 -6.81 29.06
CA LEU A 112 4.77 -7.57 27.96
C LEU A 112 5.87 -6.79 27.22
N LYS A 113 5.99 -5.47 27.42
CA LYS A 113 7.07 -4.67 26.80
C LYS A 113 8.48 -5.13 27.20
N LYS A 114 8.64 -5.76 28.36
CA LYS A 114 9.93 -6.26 28.87
C LYS A 114 10.36 -7.60 28.27
N ILE A 115 9.40 -8.36 27.73
CA ILE A 115 9.63 -9.71 27.20
C ILE A 115 9.83 -9.64 25.67
N ASP A 116 9.42 -8.53 25.05
CA ASP A 116 9.37 -8.32 23.61
C ASP A 116 8.90 -9.58 22.85
N PRO A 117 7.64 -10.01 23.06
CA PRO A 117 7.17 -11.31 22.58
C PRO A 117 7.26 -11.51 21.06
N TRP A 118 7.55 -10.46 20.29
CA TRP A 118 7.64 -10.48 18.83
C TRP A 118 8.94 -9.88 18.26
N GLY A 119 9.85 -9.36 19.10
CA GLY A 119 11.21 -8.96 18.71
C GLY A 119 11.34 -7.61 17.97
N TYR A 120 10.27 -6.81 17.88
CA TYR A 120 10.29 -5.53 17.16
C TYR A 120 10.41 -4.29 18.07
N GLY A 121 10.42 -4.48 19.39
CA GLY A 121 10.36 -3.39 20.36
C GLY A 121 8.99 -2.72 20.40
N ALA A 122 8.56 -2.28 21.59
CA ALA A 122 7.33 -1.50 21.74
C ALA A 122 7.44 -0.18 20.97
N VAL A 123 6.42 0.16 20.16
CA VAL A 123 6.38 1.38 19.36
C VAL A 123 5.91 2.58 20.19
#